data_AF-A0AAE9FIA1-F1
#
_entry.id   AF-A0AAE9FIA1-F1
#
_cell.length_a   1.000
_cell.length_b   1.000
_cell.length_c   1.000
_cell.angle_alpha   90.00
_cell.angle_beta   90.00
_cell.angle_gamma   90.00
#
_symmetry.space_group_name_H-M   'P 1'
#
loop_
_entity.id
_entity.type
_entity.pdbx_description
1 polymer ?
#
loop_
_entity_poly.entity_id
_entity_poly.type
_entity_poly.pdbx_seq_one_letter_code
_entity_poly.pdbx_strand_id
1 'polypeptide(L)'
;MMILRSCTLILATAVLVYSFPKPVQNVDLAAVNTFLSSLAASDKRTDSLVTLNYQNMASKKNPDHDNAKDNLFTKVDNSVMETATYLCIANLQPYFQLDSDTAISTDDSNYATAVDSFLTNFMNTDAVKQAFTFLQAQGVLTNDISAFHQKLYNLWFAPYARNQVAGTNGFKVVFNGEANGKTINRFANWYGFYLQEAANIFNYHGWFTKINGIAIDLQFVGGPSDADEDLETSFLLNTSPEFEFAAYTVAALTNTQPTVVIQGENVDIQAATLTVNGITVLDKVVISFGESNKATTKHTGSATTKHNGATDAALQTLVDKMWAEDQDRPTAAQVTMNWGAHISGKSGSKQSNLFSTVDESIFNKKQYADLITTYTQNLLTADVCKAEPAMSGFRKQYFQQVFDTFTATPMFTSAFAYLQSINYKETSSLANFKTKVLWPLWFGTYSRCKGPLGSSGWEHVFSGEIKGNGVDGQHDWTRYYMEQKADHMVYEGYYSHDENLIGTFQYQWNGATKPTGGFFTGTSPAFDFSIFTVCTLAHGNGANCHFKVNNFPITVVSYTQACGDGSGTCLATSYPENQ
;
A
#
# COMPACT_ATOMS: atom_id res chain seq x y z
N MET A 1 -13.46 41.43 -75.84
CA MET A 1 -12.67 41.98 -74.72
C MET A 1 -13.63 42.00 -73.53
N MET A 2 -13.54 41.20 -72.48
CA MET A 2 -12.43 40.55 -71.81
C MET A 2 -13.01 39.39 -70.98
N ILE A 3 -12.26 38.30 -70.90
CA ILE A 3 -12.56 37.06 -70.18
C ILE A 3 -12.50 37.29 -68.67
N LEU A 4 -13.42 36.73 -67.88
CA LEU A 4 -13.08 36.25 -66.53
C LEU A 4 -14.08 35.18 -66.05
N ARG A 5 -13.63 33.93 -66.13
CA ARG A 5 -14.10 32.80 -65.31
C ARG A 5 -13.45 32.91 -63.93
N SER A 6 -14.15 32.53 -62.85
CA SER A 6 -13.64 31.85 -61.63
C SER A 6 -14.78 31.72 -60.62
N CYS A 7 -15.31 30.52 -60.43
CA CYS A 7 -14.97 29.57 -59.35
C CYS A 7 -15.60 29.94 -57.99
N THR A 8 -16.77 29.36 -57.74
CA THR A 8 -17.44 29.28 -56.45
C THR A 8 -16.65 28.35 -55.52
N LEU A 9 -16.00 28.91 -54.50
CA LEU A 9 -15.36 28.13 -53.45
C LEU A 9 -16.40 27.86 -52.34
N ILE A 10 -16.97 26.66 -52.30
CA ILE A 10 -17.74 26.19 -51.15
C ILE A 10 -16.73 25.69 -50.12
N LEU A 11 -16.49 26.48 -49.07
CA LEU A 11 -15.82 25.98 -47.87
C LEU A 11 -16.78 25.03 -47.14
N ALA A 12 -16.64 23.73 -47.40
CA ALA A 12 -17.09 22.72 -46.47
C ALA A 12 -16.12 22.71 -45.29
N THR A 13 -16.51 23.32 -44.17
CA THR A 13 -15.82 23.13 -42.89
C THR A 13 -16.05 21.69 -42.45
N ALA A 14 -15.11 20.81 -42.78
CA ALA A 14 -14.98 19.52 -42.13
C ALA A 14 -14.64 19.80 -40.67
N VAL A 15 -15.62 19.67 -39.79
CA VAL A 15 -15.39 19.58 -38.35
C VAL A 15 -14.67 18.25 -38.13
N LEU A 16 -13.34 18.31 -38.09
CA LEU A 16 -12.52 17.27 -37.48
C LEU A 16 -12.94 17.22 -36.02
N VAL A 17 -13.83 16.28 -35.70
CA VAL A 17 -14.08 15.86 -34.33
C VAL A 17 -12.78 15.20 -33.88
N TYR A 18 -11.89 15.99 -33.30
CA TYR A 18 -10.83 15.46 -32.47
C TYR A 18 -11.53 14.84 -31.26
N SER A 19 -11.81 13.54 -31.36
CA SER A 19 -12.08 12.70 -30.21
C SER A 19 -10.82 12.73 -29.36
N PHE A 20 -10.78 13.62 -28.37
CA PHE A 20 -9.81 13.52 -27.29
C PHE A 20 -9.92 12.09 -26.72
N PRO A 21 -8.81 11.36 -26.51
CA PRO A 21 -8.87 10.11 -25.79
C PRO A 21 -9.58 10.39 -24.47
N LYS A 22 -10.69 9.67 -24.23
CA LYS A 22 -11.42 9.77 -22.98
C LYS A 22 -10.42 9.56 -21.84
N PRO A 23 -10.47 10.37 -20.76
CA PRO A 23 -9.68 10.10 -19.57
C PRO A 23 -9.95 8.67 -19.10
N VAL A 24 -8.89 7.99 -18.63
CA VAL A 24 -8.88 6.59 -18.20
C VAL A 24 -10.14 6.30 -17.38
N GLN A 25 -10.95 5.39 -17.91
CA GLN A 25 -12.28 5.07 -17.42
C GLN A 25 -12.14 4.35 -16.08
N ASN A 26 -12.71 4.91 -15.00
CA ASN A 26 -12.84 4.19 -13.72
C ASN A 26 -13.72 2.96 -13.95
N VAL A 27 -13.09 1.81 -14.19
CA VAL A 27 -13.77 0.54 -14.43
C VAL A 27 -14.52 0.12 -13.17
N ASP A 28 -15.76 -0.32 -13.32
CA ASP A 28 -16.58 -0.77 -12.19
C ASP A 28 -15.93 -1.98 -11.50
N LEU A 29 -15.50 -1.79 -10.25
CA LEU A 29 -14.88 -2.84 -9.43
C LEU A 29 -15.80 -4.07 -9.30
N ALA A 30 -17.12 -3.89 -9.22
CA ALA A 30 -18.05 -5.01 -9.13
C ALA A 30 -18.05 -5.86 -10.42
N ALA A 31 -17.92 -5.20 -11.58
CA ALA A 31 -17.77 -5.88 -12.86
C ALA A 31 -16.44 -6.63 -12.94
N VAL A 32 -15.35 -6.06 -12.44
CA VAL A 32 -14.04 -6.73 -12.36
C VAL A 32 -14.10 -7.94 -11.43
N ASN A 33 -14.64 -7.80 -10.22
CA ASN A 33 -14.80 -8.90 -9.26
C ASN A 33 -15.63 -10.05 -9.86
N THR A 34 -16.74 -9.72 -10.51
CA THR A 34 -17.62 -10.71 -11.16
C THR A 34 -16.89 -11.42 -12.30
N PHE A 35 -16.21 -10.67 -13.17
CA PHE A 35 -15.45 -11.24 -14.27
C PHE A 35 -14.34 -12.17 -13.77
N LEU A 36 -13.51 -11.72 -12.83
CA LEU A 36 -12.39 -12.51 -12.32
C LEU A 36 -12.85 -13.73 -11.53
N SER A 37 -13.96 -13.64 -10.78
CA SER A 37 -14.54 -14.81 -10.09
C SER A 37 -15.09 -15.83 -11.09
N SER A 38 -15.70 -15.36 -12.19
CA SER A 38 -16.10 -16.25 -13.30
C SER A 38 -14.89 -16.89 -13.99
N LEU A 39 -13.83 -16.11 -14.18
CA LEU A 39 -12.58 -16.59 -14.76
C LEU A 39 -11.94 -17.68 -13.89
N ALA A 40 -11.89 -17.43 -12.57
CA ALA A 40 -11.39 -18.39 -11.58
C ALA A 40 -12.24 -19.67 -11.54
N ALA A 41 -13.56 -19.57 -11.68
CA ALA A 41 -14.44 -20.73 -11.75
C ALA A 41 -14.19 -21.59 -13.01
N SER A 42 -13.69 -20.98 -14.09
CA SER A 42 -13.29 -21.68 -15.33
C SER A 42 -11.83 -22.13 -15.36
N ASP A 43 -11.06 -21.83 -14.31
CA ASP A 43 -9.64 -22.12 -14.25
C ASP A 43 -9.37 -23.65 -14.24
N LYS A 44 -8.37 -24.07 -15.02
CA LYS A 44 -7.91 -25.47 -15.06
C LYS A 44 -6.84 -25.68 -13.98
N ARG A 45 -7.31 -25.68 -12.74
CA ARG A 45 -6.47 -25.84 -11.55
C ARG A 45 -5.78 -27.20 -11.49
N THR A 46 -4.61 -27.24 -10.87
CA THR A 46 -3.75 -28.42 -10.72
C THR A 46 -3.93 -29.14 -9.38
N ASP A 47 -5.08 -28.97 -8.72
CA ASP A 47 -5.34 -29.43 -7.35
C ASP A 47 -5.08 -30.93 -7.13
N SER A 48 -5.30 -31.77 -8.14
CA SER A 48 -5.06 -33.23 -8.08
C SER A 48 -3.66 -33.65 -8.54
N LEU A 49 -2.89 -32.71 -9.11
CA LEU A 49 -1.57 -32.93 -9.71
C LEU A 49 -0.44 -32.41 -8.82
N VAL A 50 -0.75 -31.60 -7.81
CA VAL A 50 0.21 -31.01 -6.88
C VAL A 50 -0.05 -31.51 -5.46
N THR A 51 0.99 -32.03 -4.81
CA THR A 51 0.95 -32.42 -3.39
C THR A 51 1.77 -31.44 -2.57
N LEU A 52 1.09 -30.74 -1.67
CA LEU A 52 1.68 -29.76 -0.75
C LEU A 52 1.94 -30.39 0.62
N ASN A 53 3.10 -30.11 1.21
CA ASN A 53 3.45 -30.40 2.59
C ASN A 53 3.54 -29.09 3.38
N TYR A 54 2.40 -28.64 3.90
CA TYR A 54 2.33 -27.38 4.65
C TYR A 54 3.17 -27.38 5.93
N GLN A 55 3.41 -28.54 6.55
CA GLN A 55 4.16 -28.64 7.80
C GLN A 55 3.59 -27.71 8.89
N ASN A 56 4.44 -27.04 9.67
CA ASN A 56 4.01 -26.24 10.80
C ASN A 56 3.84 -24.76 10.45
N MET A 57 3.12 -24.07 11.32
CA MET A 57 2.93 -22.63 11.23
C MET A 57 4.25 -21.91 11.54
N ALA A 58 4.61 -20.93 10.71
CA ALA A 58 5.75 -20.06 10.91
C ALA A 58 5.57 -19.15 12.14
N SER A 59 6.68 -18.73 12.76
CA SER A 59 6.65 -17.98 14.02
C SER A 59 6.87 -16.48 13.79
N LYS A 60 5.83 -15.67 13.99
CA LYS A 60 5.97 -14.21 14.04
C LYS A 60 6.88 -13.71 15.19
N LYS A 61 7.15 -14.55 16.20
CA LYS A 61 8.01 -14.20 17.34
C LYS A 61 9.48 -14.51 17.10
N ASN A 62 9.73 -15.59 16.35
CA ASN A 62 11.05 -16.09 16.00
C ASN A 62 11.08 -16.22 14.47
N PRO A 63 11.21 -15.08 13.75
CA PRO A 63 11.16 -15.10 12.30
C PRO A 63 12.31 -15.95 11.73
N ASP A 64 13.44 -16.07 12.41
CA ASP A 64 14.60 -16.81 11.89
C ASP A 64 14.50 -18.35 12.08
N HIS A 65 13.31 -18.87 12.41
CA HIS A 65 13.12 -20.27 12.78
C HIS A 65 12.41 -21.06 11.70
N ASP A 66 13.16 -21.99 11.11
CA ASP A 66 12.62 -23.01 10.20
C ASP A 66 11.68 -23.98 10.94
N ASN A 67 10.37 -23.78 10.74
CA ASN A 67 9.32 -24.66 11.25
C ASN A 67 8.90 -25.72 10.22
N ALA A 68 9.52 -25.75 9.05
CA ALA A 68 9.17 -26.55 7.90
C ALA A 68 10.41 -27.13 7.19
N LYS A 69 11.01 -28.16 7.80
CA LYS A 69 12.26 -28.79 7.35
C LYS A 69 12.24 -29.43 5.96
N ASP A 70 11.05 -29.71 5.44
CA ASP A 70 10.84 -30.31 4.13
C ASP A 70 10.38 -29.24 3.12
N ASN A 71 10.48 -29.54 1.83
CA ASN A 71 9.92 -28.67 0.79
C ASN A 71 8.39 -28.53 0.92
N LEU A 72 7.86 -27.34 0.60
CA LEU A 72 6.42 -27.12 0.48
C LEU A 72 5.82 -27.99 -0.63
N PHE A 73 6.50 -28.09 -1.78
CA PHE A 73 6.04 -28.88 -2.93
C PHE A 73 6.71 -30.27 -2.94
N THR A 74 6.01 -31.28 -2.43
CA THR A 74 6.54 -32.66 -2.36
C THR A 74 6.33 -33.46 -3.64
N LYS A 75 5.32 -33.10 -4.43
CA LYS A 75 5.07 -33.68 -5.75
C LYS A 75 4.40 -32.65 -6.65
N VAL A 76 4.92 -32.49 -7.86
CA VAL A 76 4.23 -31.83 -8.98
C VAL A 76 4.25 -32.85 -10.12
N ASP A 77 3.07 -33.24 -10.61
CA ASP A 77 2.97 -34.19 -11.70
C ASP A 77 3.64 -33.65 -12.97
N ASN A 78 4.40 -34.49 -13.68
CA ASN A 78 5.13 -34.08 -14.87
C ASN A 78 4.20 -33.48 -15.94
N SER A 79 2.95 -33.94 -16.03
CA SER A 79 1.98 -33.41 -16.99
C SER A 79 1.69 -31.91 -16.81
N VAL A 80 1.88 -31.35 -15.61
CA VAL A 80 1.78 -29.90 -15.38
C VAL A 80 2.86 -29.15 -16.17
N MET A 81 4.10 -29.65 -16.09
CA MET A 81 5.28 -29.05 -16.71
C MET A 81 5.34 -29.26 -18.22
N GLU A 82 4.50 -30.12 -18.79
CA GLU A 82 4.43 -30.40 -20.22
C GLU A 82 3.50 -29.46 -20.98
N THR A 83 2.70 -28.66 -20.28
CA THR A 83 1.78 -27.71 -20.92
C THR A 83 2.51 -26.44 -21.36
N ALA A 84 2.04 -25.83 -22.45
CA ALA A 84 2.73 -24.72 -23.11
C ALA A 84 2.96 -23.50 -22.20
N THR A 85 2.00 -23.16 -21.33
CA THR A 85 2.10 -21.96 -20.48
C THR A 85 3.11 -22.14 -19.34
N TYR A 86 3.17 -23.32 -18.73
CA TYR A 86 4.19 -23.66 -17.72
C TYR A 86 5.59 -23.75 -18.34
N LEU A 87 5.72 -24.36 -19.53
CA LEU A 87 6.98 -24.40 -20.28
C LEU A 87 7.50 -23.00 -20.58
N CYS A 88 6.63 -22.06 -20.96
CA CYS A 88 7.03 -20.68 -21.20
C CYS A 88 7.60 -20.00 -19.94
N ILE A 89 7.01 -20.24 -18.76
CA ILE A 89 7.55 -19.73 -17.49
C ILE A 89 8.93 -20.33 -17.23
N ALA A 90 9.05 -21.67 -17.31
CA ALA A 90 10.31 -22.37 -17.04
C ALA A 90 11.43 -21.92 -17.99
N ASN A 91 11.13 -21.76 -19.28
CA ASN A 91 12.09 -21.31 -20.30
C ASN A 91 12.57 -19.87 -20.11
N LEU A 92 11.78 -19.04 -19.42
CA LEU A 92 12.15 -17.66 -19.13
C LEU A 92 13.01 -17.52 -17.88
N GLN A 93 12.90 -18.44 -16.90
CA GLN A 93 13.67 -18.38 -15.65
C GLN A 93 15.18 -18.13 -15.82
N PRO A 94 15.90 -18.80 -16.76
CA PRO A 94 17.36 -18.67 -16.86
C PRO A 94 17.85 -17.27 -17.26
N TYR A 95 16.98 -16.42 -17.81
CA TYR A 95 17.34 -15.06 -18.23
C TYR A 95 17.27 -14.04 -17.09
N PHE A 96 16.81 -14.45 -15.90
CA PHE A 96 16.64 -13.56 -14.76
C PHE A 96 17.57 -13.95 -13.62
N GLN A 97 18.22 -12.93 -13.08
CA GLN A 97 18.90 -12.99 -11.78
C GLN A 97 18.01 -12.29 -10.76
N LEU A 98 18.03 -12.77 -9.51
CA LEU A 98 17.20 -12.19 -8.44
C LEU A 98 17.54 -10.72 -8.22
N ASP A 99 18.82 -10.36 -8.21
CA ASP A 99 19.28 -8.99 -7.98
C ASP A 99 18.67 -7.99 -8.99
N SER A 100 17.95 -6.99 -8.46
CA SER A 100 17.34 -5.90 -9.24
C SER A 100 18.36 -4.97 -9.93
N ASP A 101 19.61 -4.97 -9.47
CA ASP A 101 20.69 -4.17 -10.06
C ASP A 101 21.49 -4.92 -11.15
N THR A 102 21.08 -6.15 -11.49
CA THR A 102 21.60 -6.89 -12.64
C THR A 102 20.72 -6.68 -13.86
N ALA A 103 21.29 -6.15 -14.95
CA ALA A 103 20.56 -5.86 -16.18
C ALA A 103 19.91 -7.11 -16.78
N ILE A 104 18.67 -6.96 -17.25
CA ILE A 104 18.05 -7.96 -18.11
C ILE A 104 18.66 -7.81 -19.50
N SER A 105 19.30 -8.86 -20.01
CA SER A 105 19.95 -8.86 -21.33
C SER A 105 18.91 -8.97 -22.44
N THR A 106 18.25 -7.86 -22.79
CA THR A 106 17.22 -7.83 -23.84
C THR A 106 17.75 -7.97 -25.26
N ASP A 107 19.06 -7.87 -25.46
CA ASP A 107 19.72 -8.01 -26.77
C ASP A 107 19.93 -9.48 -27.18
N ASP A 108 19.65 -10.44 -26.28
CA ASP A 108 19.72 -11.86 -26.60
C ASP A 108 18.51 -12.28 -27.46
N SER A 109 18.77 -12.77 -28.68
CA SER A 109 17.73 -13.26 -29.58
C SER A 109 16.91 -14.42 -29.00
N ASN A 110 17.53 -15.24 -28.13
CA ASN A 110 16.84 -16.33 -27.45
C ASN A 110 15.90 -15.81 -26.37
N TYR A 111 16.28 -14.74 -25.65
CA TYR A 111 15.40 -14.04 -24.71
C TYR A 111 14.19 -13.45 -25.45
N ALA A 112 14.42 -12.72 -26.54
CA ALA A 112 13.35 -12.15 -27.34
C ALA A 112 12.38 -13.23 -27.87
N THR A 113 12.92 -14.37 -28.33
CA THR A 113 12.13 -15.53 -28.78
C THR A 113 11.33 -16.15 -27.63
N ALA A 114 11.90 -16.25 -26.43
CA ALA A 114 11.21 -16.78 -25.26
C ALA A 114 10.06 -15.86 -24.80
N VAL A 115 10.26 -14.54 -24.82
CA VAL A 115 9.21 -13.56 -24.51
C VAL A 115 8.08 -13.61 -25.54
N ASP A 116 8.40 -13.66 -26.84
CA ASP A 116 7.40 -13.76 -27.92
C ASP A 116 6.61 -15.08 -27.83
N SER A 117 7.31 -16.18 -27.54
CA SER A 117 6.69 -17.49 -27.30
C SER A 117 5.76 -17.46 -26.10
N PHE A 118 6.16 -16.82 -25.00
CA PHE A 118 5.32 -16.63 -23.82
C PHE A 118 4.04 -15.86 -24.19
N LEU A 119 4.17 -14.67 -24.78
CA LEU A 119 3.02 -13.83 -25.11
C LEU A 119 2.09 -14.53 -26.09
N THR A 120 2.63 -15.19 -27.13
CA THR A 120 1.84 -15.94 -28.11
C THR A 120 1.07 -17.08 -27.45
N ASN A 121 1.71 -17.91 -26.63
CA ASN A 121 1.05 -19.04 -25.98
C ASN A 121 -0.01 -18.58 -24.97
N PHE A 122 0.28 -17.56 -24.17
CA PHE A 122 -0.68 -17.01 -23.20
C PHE A 122 -1.87 -16.34 -23.89
N MET A 123 -1.65 -15.51 -24.92
CA MET A 123 -2.73 -14.87 -25.67
C MET A 123 -3.63 -15.86 -26.41
N ASN A 124 -3.15 -17.06 -26.71
CA ASN A 124 -3.95 -18.13 -27.30
C ASN A 124 -4.86 -18.85 -26.30
N THR A 125 -4.68 -18.65 -25.00
CA THR A 125 -5.51 -19.27 -23.96
C THR A 125 -6.89 -18.61 -23.88
N ASP A 126 -7.89 -19.36 -23.44
CA ASP A 126 -9.24 -18.82 -23.26
C ASP A 126 -9.28 -17.77 -22.15
N ALA A 127 -8.42 -17.87 -21.13
CA ALA A 127 -8.37 -16.90 -20.04
C ALA A 127 -7.94 -15.51 -20.53
N VAL A 128 -6.88 -15.44 -21.34
CA VAL A 128 -6.36 -14.15 -21.86
C VAL A 128 -7.28 -13.58 -22.95
N LYS A 129 -7.92 -14.43 -23.77
CA LYS A 129 -8.96 -13.99 -24.72
C LYS A 129 -10.18 -13.38 -24.02
N GLN A 130 -10.61 -13.99 -22.91
CA GLN A 130 -11.68 -13.45 -22.08
C GLN A 130 -11.27 -12.12 -21.43
N ALA A 131 -10.04 -12.03 -20.90
CA ALA A 131 -9.51 -10.77 -20.35
C ALA A 131 -9.44 -9.67 -21.41
N PHE A 132 -8.97 -9.97 -22.63
CA PHE A 132 -8.97 -9.03 -23.74
C PHE A 132 -10.38 -8.50 -24.05
N THR A 133 -11.35 -9.41 -24.20
CA THR A 133 -12.75 -9.07 -24.47
C THR A 133 -13.34 -8.21 -23.36
N PHE A 134 -13.08 -8.56 -22.10
CA PHE A 134 -13.52 -7.80 -20.93
C PHE A 134 -12.92 -6.39 -20.93
N LEU A 135 -11.61 -6.25 -21.11
CA LEU A 135 -10.92 -4.95 -21.12
C LEU A 135 -11.39 -4.06 -22.27
N GLN A 136 -11.73 -4.62 -23.43
CA GLN A 136 -12.39 -3.88 -24.51
C GLN A 136 -13.79 -3.40 -24.11
N ALA A 137 -14.60 -4.27 -23.51
CA ALA A 137 -15.94 -3.92 -23.03
C ALA A 137 -15.92 -2.82 -21.96
N GLN A 138 -14.87 -2.79 -21.12
CA GLN A 138 -14.65 -1.76 -20.11
C GLN A 138 -14.05 -0.45 -20.67
N GLY A 139 -13.73 -0.39 -21.96
CA GLY A 139 -13.12 0.78 -22.60
C GLY A 139 -11.65 1.03 -22.21
N VAL A 140 -11.00 0.06 -21.55
CA VAL A 140 -9.57 0.11 -21.19
C VAL A 140 -8.69 -0.09 -22.42
N LEU A 141 -9.17 -0.89 -23.37
CA LEU A 141 -8.50 -1.14 -24.64
C LEU A 141 -9.40 -0.69 -25.81
N THR A 142 -8.89 0.18 -26.66
CA THR A 142 -9.56 0.60 -27.90
C THR A 142 -9.04 -0.13 -29.14
N ASN A 143 -8.00 -0.95 -28.98
CA ASN A 143 -7.15 -1.39 -30.08
C ASN A 143 -7.30 -2.88 -30.41
N ASP A 144 -6.73 -3.27 -31.55
CA ASP A 144 -6.70 -4.64 -32.05
C ASP A 144 -5.75 -5.57 -31.25
N ILE A 145 -5.71 -6.84 -31.65
CA ILE A 145 -4.90 -7.87 -30.99
C ILE A 145 -3.39 -7.57 -30.99
N SER A 146 -2.88 -6.88 -32.01
CA SER A 146 -1.47 -6.52 -32.10
C SER A 146 -1.11 -5.43 -31.09
N ALA A 147 -1.99 -4.46 -30.88
CA ALA A 147 -1.81 -3.47 -29.84
C ALA A 147 -1.96 -4.06 -28.43
N PHE A 148 -2.84 -5.05 -28.24
CA PHE A 148 -2.93 -5.77 -26.97
C PHE A 148 -1.65 -6.54 -26.67
N HIS A 149 -1.07 -7.21 -27.66
CA HIS A 149 0.24 -7.84 -27.55
C HIS A 149 1.31 -6.85 -27.06
N GLN A 150 1.39 -5.66 -27.67
CA GLN A 150 2.34 -4.63 -27.23
C GLN A 150 2.06 -4.13 -25.80
N LYS A 151 0.79 -4.00 -25.41
CA LYS A 151 0.41 -3.60 -24.04
C LYS A 151 0.84 -4.66 -23.02
N LEU A 152 0.68 -5.94 -23.35
CA LEU A 152 1.15 -7.05 -22.51
C LEU A 152 2.68 -7.07 -22.42
N TYR A 153 3.39 -6.87 -23.54
CA TYR A 153 4.84 -6.74 -23.53
C TYR A 153 5.28 -5.59 -22.61
N ASN A 154 4.67 -4.41 -22.74
CA ASN A 154 5.02 -3.27 -21.89
C ASN A 154 4.74 -3.57 -20.41
N LEU A 155 3.59 -4.14 -20.09
CA LEU A 155 3.21 -4.43 -18.71
C LEU A 155 4.14 -5.47 -18.07
N TRP A 156 4.47 -6.55 -18.78
CA TRP A 156 5.12 -7.72 -18.21
C TRP A 156 6.62 -7.82 -18.48
N PHE A 157 7.10 -7.32 -19.62
CA PHE A 157 8.44 -7.62 -20.12
C PHE A 157 9.33 -6.41 -20.37
N ALA A 158 8.76 -5.21 -20.52
CA ALA A 158 9.57 -4.01 -20.68
C ALA A 158 10.48 -3.82 -19.45
N PRO A 159 11.82 -3.84 -19.65
CA PRO A 159 12.75 -3.70 -18.55
C PRO A 159 12.72 -2.26 -18.02
N TYR A 160 12.80 -2.12 -16.71
CA TYR A 160 12.93 -0.83 -16.05
C TYR A 160 13.91 -0.90 -14.89
N ALA A 161 14.47 0.26 -14.54
CA ALA A 161 15.43 0.37 -13.45
C ALA A 161 14.73 0.75 -12.15
N ARG A 162 15.08 0.05 -11.06
CA ARG A 162 14.76 0.45 -9.68
C ARG A 162 15.76 1.48 -9.16
N ASN A 163 17.03 1.29 -9.49
CA ASN A 163 18.13 2.18 -9.18
C ASN A 163 18.78 2.67 -10.49
N GLN A 164 19.89 2.05 -10.89
CA GLN A 164 20.72 2.50 -12.01
C GLN A 164 20.54 1.64 -13.26
N VAL A 165 20.23 0.36 -13.07
CA VAL A 165 20.24 -0.65 -14.13
C VAL A 165 18.83 -1.17 -14.36
N ALA A 166 18.46 -1.39 -15.63
CA ALA A 166 17.17 -1.95 -16.02
C ALA A 166 17.11 -3.47 -15.76
N GLY A 167 17.15 -3.83 -14.48
CA GLY A 167 17.16 -5.23 -14.00
C GLY A 167 15.80 -5.79 -13.59
N THR A 168 14.72 -5.03 -13.78
CA THR A 168 13.36 -5.40 -13.35
C THR A 168 12.39 -5.47 -14.54
N ASN A 169 11.46 -6.42 -14.51
CA ASN A 169 10.22 -6.38 -15.29
C ASN A 169 9.08 -7.12 -14.55
N GLY A 170 7.86 -7.01 -15.07
CA GLY A 170 6.67 -7.63 -14.47
C GLY A 170 6.74 -9.15 -14.33
N PHE A 171 7.32 -9.85 -15.31
CA PHE A 171 7.50 -11.28 -15.27
C PHE A 171 8.43 -11.69 -14.12
N LYS A 172 9.58 -11.01 -13.98
CA LYS A 172 10.56 -11.28 -12.92
C LYS A 172 9.92 -11.16 -11.55
N VAL A 173 9.24 -10.05 -11.27
CA VAL A 173 8.67 -9.78 -9.92
C VAL A 173 7.55 -10.73 -9.50
N VAL A 174 6.89 -11.40 -10.45
CA VAL A 174 5.81 -12.37 -10.17
C VAL A 174 6.34 -13.81 -10.15
N PHE A 175 7.06 -14.22 -11.19
CA PHE A 175 7.38 -15.63 -11.46
C PHE A 175 8.81 -16.06 -11.09
N ASN A 176 9.78 -15.14 -11.01
CA ASN A 176 11.18 -15.48 -10.71
C ASN A 176 11.56 -15.04 -9.29
N GLY A 177 11.21 -13.82 -8.93
CA GLY A 177 11.62 -13.16 -7.71
C GLY A 177 12.55 -11.99 -8.00
N GLU A 178 12.46 -10.96 -7.16
CA GLU A 178 13.37 -9.83 -7.17
C GLU A 178 13.95 -9.61 -5.78
N ALA A 179 15.28 -9.48 -5.73
CA ALA A 179 16.04 -9.09 -4.57
C ALA A 179 16.54 -7.63 -4.70
N ASN A 180 16.54 -6.92 -3.59
CA ASN A 180 17.37 -5.74 -3.40
C ASN A 180 18.46 -6.09 -2.40
N GLY A 181 19.71 -6.17 -2.85
CA GLY A 181 20.79 -6.75 -2.06
C GLY A 181 20.52 -8.22 -1.73
N LYS A 182 20.41 -8.55 -0.45
CA LYS A 182 20.20 -9.92 0.04
C LYS A 182 18.73 -10.30 0.27
N THR A 183 17.81 -9.33 0.16
CA THR A 183 16.43 -9.51 0.57
C THR A 183 15.52 -9.62 -0.65
N ILE A 184 14.81 -10.75 -0.81
CA ILE A 184 13.71 -10.87 -1.79
C ILE A 184 12.56 -10.00 -1.31
N ASN A 185 12.16 -9.03 -2.13
CA ASN A 185 11.10 -8.08 -1.78
C ASN A 185 9.90 -8.15 -2.73
N ARG A 186 9.99 -8.93 -3.82
CA ARG A 186 8.87 -9.19 -4.74
C ARG A 186 8.92 -10.62 -5.26
N PHE A 187 7.83 -11.34 -5.02
CA PHE A 187 7.61 -12.69 -5.51
C PHE A 187 6.14 -13.04 -5.26
N ALA A 188 5.41 -13.64 -6.19
CA ALA A 188 3.96 -13.84 -6.01
C ALA A 188 3.33 -15.03 -6.78
N ASN A 189 4.10 -16.07 -7.12
CA ASN A 189 3.57 -17.19 -7.91
C ASN A 189 3.99 -18.57 -7.38
N TRP A 190 3.05 -19.51 -7.26
CA TRP A 190 3.35 -20.84 -6.72
C TRP A 190 4.28 -21.67 -7.61
N TYR A 191 4.11 -21.63 -8.94
CA TYR A 191 4.92 -22.43 -9.84
C TYR A 191 6.35 -21.90 -9.91
N GLY A 192 6.50 -20.58 -9.92
CA GLY A 192 7.79 -19.92 -9.70
C GLY A 192 8.44 -20.41 -8.39
N PHE A 193 7.67 -20.51 -7.30
CA PHE A 193 8.21 -20.88 -6.00
C PHE A 193 8.68 -22.32 -6.03
N TYR A 194 7.87 -23.20 -6.62
CA TYR A 194 8.24 -24.60 -6.86
C TYR A 194 9.55 -24.72 -7.65
N LEU A 195 9.72 -23.96 -8.74
CA LEU A 195 10.97 -24.00 -9.52
C LEU A 195 12.17 -23.53 -8.70
N GLN A 196 12.02 -22.47 -7.92
CA GLN A 196 13.09 -21.96 -7.05
C GLN A 196 13.41 -22.91 -5.90
N GLU A 197 12.40 -23.53 -5.29
CA GLU A 197 12.55 -24.53 -4.23
C GLU A 197 13.21 -25.82 -4.75
N ALA A 198 12.81 -26.28 -5.94
CA ALA A 198 13.45 -27.42 -6.61
C ALA A 198 14.92 -27.16 -7.00
N ALA A 199 15.27 -25.89 -7.25
CA ALA A 199 16.63 -25.44 -7.49
C ALA A 199 17.44 -25.20 -6.19
N ASN A 200 16.83 -25.37 -5.00
CA ASN A 200 17.39 -25.00 -3.70
C ASN A 200 17.76 -23.52 -3.58
N ILE A 201 17.06 -22.66 -4.32
CA ILE A 201 17.21 -21.19 -4.24
C ILE A 201 16.28 -20.64 -3.16
N PHE A 202 15.06 -21.19 -3.06
CA PHE A 202 14.12 -20.88 -1.98
C PHE A 202 14.01 -22.05 -1.01
N ASN A 203 13.92 -21.74 0.27
CA ASN A 203 13.71 -22.70 1.34
C ASN A 203 12.50 -22.29 2.17
N TYR A 204 11.41 -23.06 2.11
CA TYR A 204 10.17 -22.81 2.84
C TYR A 204 10.33 -23.10 4.34
N HIS A 205 9.88 -22.17 5.20
CA HIS A 205 10.07 -22.26 6.67
C HIS A 205 8.75 -22.36 7.46
N GLY A 206 7.62 -22.36 6.78
CA GLY A 206 6.29 -22.50 7.38
C GLY A 206 5.29 -21.48 6.87
N TRP A 207 4.02 -21.68 7.22
CA TRP A 207 2.92 -20.80 6.80
C TRP A 207 2.45 -19.91 7.95
N PHE A 208 2.02 -18.69 7.65
CA PHE A 208 1.34 -17.81 8.61
C PHE A 208 -0.17 -17.94 8.51
N THR A 209 -0.69 -17.85 7.28
CA THR A 209 -2.11 -18.03 6.96
C THR A 209 -2.22 -18.87 5.69
N LYS A 210 -3.24 -19.72 5.60
CA LYS A 210 -3.48 -20.49 4.38
C LYS A 210 -4.95 -20.84 4.22
N ILE A 211 -5.35 -20.94 2.96
CA ILE A 211 -6.59 -21.57 2.54
C ILE A 211 -6.16 -22.79 1.75
N ASN A 212 -6.50 -23.99 2.24
CA ASN A 212 -5.95 -25.25 1.74
C ASN A 212 -6.14 -25.38 0.21
N GLY A 213 -5.02 -25.42 -0.51
CA GLY A 213 -4.97 -25.58 -1.96
C GLY A 213 -5.28 -24.30 -2.74
N ILE A 214 -5.73 -23.22 -2.09
CA ILE A 214 -6.21 -22.00 -2.75
C ILE A 214 -5.21 -20.86 -2.65
N ALA A 215 -4.71 -20.59 -1.45
CA ALA A 215 -3.76 -19.50 -1.22
C ALA A 215 -2.92 -19.75 0.04
N ILE A 216 -1.71 -19.22 0.07
CA ILE A 216 -0.78 -19.34 1.19
C ILE A 216 -0.04 -18.04 1.40
N ASP A 217 0.17 -17.71 2.67
CA ASP A 217 1.00 -16.64 3.19
C ASP A 217 2.06 -17.33 4.03
N LEU A 218 3.31 -17.24 3.61
CA LEU A 218 4.38 -18.09 4.08
C LEU A 218 5.65 -17.34 4.41
N GLN A 219 6.49 -18.03 5.16
CA GLN A 219 7.87 -17.69 5.41
C GLN A 219 8.80 -18.54 4.55
N PHE A 220 9.83 -17.93 3.99
CA PHE A 220 10.89 -18.63 3.27
C PHE A 220 12.20 -17.84 3.32
N VAL A 221 13.32 -18.53 3.19
CA VAL A 221 14.62 -17.91 2.88
C VAL A 221 14.86 -18.01 1.39
N GLY A 222 15.33 -16.93 0.76
CA GLY A 222 15.66 -16.92 -0.66
C GLY A 222 16.73 -15.89 -1.02
N GLY A 223 17.57 -16.21 -1.99
CA GLY A 223 18.65 -15.31 -2.45
C GLY A 223 19.98 -16.04 -2.70
N PRO A 224 21.09 -15.30 -2.84
CA PRO A 224 22.44 -15.87 -2.86
C PRO A 224 22.71 -16.71 -1.59
N SER A 225 23.70 -17.61 -1.64
CA SER A 225 23.99 -18.60 -0.57
C SER A 225 24.34 -18.03 0.82
N ASP A 226 24.34 -16.71 0.99
CA ASP A 226 24.59 -15.96 2.23
C ASP A 226 23.42 -15.01 2.60
N ALA A 227 22.24 -15.24 2.02
CA ALA A 227 20.98 -14.60 2.42
C ALA A 227 20.42 -15.32 3.66
N ASP A 228 20.62 -14.72 4.84
CA ASP A 228 20.18 -15.24 6.14
C ASP A 228 18.83 -14.64 6.59
N GLU A 229 18.07 -14.00 5.69
CA GLU A 229 16.81 -13.35 6.05
C GLU A 229 15.60 -14.21 5.68
N ASP A 230 14.77 -14.47 6.68
CA ASP A 230 13.45 -15.05 6.52
C ASP A 230 12.44 -14.02 6.00
N LEU A 231 11.82 -14.36 4.87
CA LEU A 231 11.01 -13.47 4.04
C LEU A 231 9.55 -13.92 4.06
N GLU A 232 8.63 -12.96 4.02
CA GLU A 232 7.19 -13.22 3.98
C GLU A 232 6.63 -12.91 2.60
N THR A 233 5.92 -13.86 2.01
CA THR A 233 5.18 -13.65 0.77
C THR A 233 3.88 -14.44 0.75
N SER A 234 2.93 -13.98 -0.07
CA SER A 234 1.65 -14.62 -0.24
C SER A 234 1.32 -14.79 -1.73
N PHE A 235 0.78 -15.95 -2.10
CA PHE A 235 0.40 -16.27 -3.48
C PHE A 235 -0.73 -17.28 -3.57
N LEU A 236 -1.35 -17.35 -4.74
CA LEU A 236 -2.37 -18.35 -5.09
C LEU A 236 -1.73 -19.72 -5.29
N LEU A 237 -2.41 -20.78 -4.87
CA LEU A 237 -1.98 -22.17 -5.02
C LEU A 237 -2.80 -22.87 -6.10
N ASN A 238 -2.12 -23.74 -6.85
CA ASN A 238 -2.69 -24.65 -7.85
C ASN A 238 -3.47 -23.97 -9.00
N THR A 239 -3.41 -22.65 -9.12
CA THR A 239 -3.99 -21.90 -10.22
C THR A 239 -3.21 -22.11 -11.51
N SER A 240 -3.87 -22.04 -12.67
CA SER A 240 -3.12 -22.06 -13.93
C SER A 240 -2.36 -20.74 -14.16
N PRO A 241 -1.21 -20.78 -14.84
CA PRO A 241 -0.48 -19.58 -15.23
C PRO A 241 -1.33 -18.60 -16.02
N GLU A 242 -2.13 -19.10 -16.95
CA GLU A 242 -2.98 -18.27 -17.79
C GLU A 242 -4.09 -17.56 -17.02
N PHE A 243 -4.63 -18.16 -15.95
CA PHE A 243 -5.54 -17.47 -15.04
C PHE A 243 -4.83 -16.33 -14.29
N GLU A 244 -3.69 -16.60 -13.64
CA GLU A 244 -2.96 -15.58 -12.89
C GLU A 244 -2.50 -14.43 -13.78
N PHE A 245 -1.93 -14.74 -14.95
CA PHE A 245 -1.52 -13.74 -15.93
C PHE A 245 -2.71 -12.88 -16.39
N ALA A 246 -3.86 -13.49 -16.68
CA ALA A 246 -5.07 -12.75 -17.05
C ALA A 246 -5.61 -11.90 -15.89
N ALA A 247 -5.68 -12.45 -14.68
CA ALA A 247 -6.21 -11.77 -13.50
C ALA A 247 -5.35 -10.57 -13.10
N TYR A 248 -4.03 -10.75 -13.03
CA TYR A 248 -3.09 -9.68 -12.69
C TYR A 248 -3.04 -8.62 -13.79
N THR A 249 -3.13 -9.01 -15.07
CA THR A 249 -3.26 -8.06 -16.18
C THR A 249 -4.52 -7.23 -16.07
N VAL A 250 -5.67 -7.86 -15.81
CA VAL A 250 -6.94 -7.13 -15.66
C VAL A 250 -6.85 -6.17 -14.49
N ALA A 251 -6.47 -6.64 -13.29
CA ALA A 251 -6.34 -5.80 -12.11
C ALA A 251 -5.40 -4.59 -12.35
N ALA A 252 -4.27 -4.82 -13.03
CA ALA A 252 -3.30 -3.78 -13.35
C ALA A 252 -3.85 -2.75 -14.36
N LEU A 253 -4.48 -3.21 -15.45
CA LEU A 253 -4.94 -2.32 -16.53
C LEU A 253 -6.24 -1.60 -16.21
N THR A 254 -7.09 -2.17 -15.35
CA THR A 254 -8.28 -1.49 -14.80
C THR A 254 -7.94 -0.58 -13.62
N ASN A 255 -6.72 -0.69 -13.07
CA ASN A 255 -6.28 -0.01 -11.86
C ASN A 255 -7.24 -0.24 -10.67
N THR A 256 -7.63 -1.50 -10.48
CA THR A 256 -8.55 -1.92 -9.40
C THR A 256 -7.87 -2.92 -8.46
N GLN A 257 -8.40 -3.05 -7.23
CA GLN A 257 -8.01 -4.09 -6.28
C GLN A 257 -9.16 -5.08 -6.10
N PRO A 258 -9.33 -6.05 -7.02
CA PRO A 258 -10.48 -6.93 -7.02
C PRO A 258 -10.42 -8.01 -5.95
N THR A 259 -11.60 -8.34 -5.41
CA THR A 259 -11.84 -9.55 -4.61
C THR A 259 -12.36 -10.63 -5.54
N VAL A 260 -11.62 -11.74 -5.63
CA VAL A 260 -11.92 -12.89 -6.48
C VAL A 260 -12.39 -14.05 -5.63
N VAL A 261 -13.52 -14.66 -6.01
CA VAL A 261 -14.02 -15.88 -5.36
C VAL A 261 -13.38 -17.10 -6.03
N ILE A 262 -12.55 -17.83 -5.29
CA ILE A 262 -11.88 -19.05 -5.75
C ILE A 262 -12.38 -20.20 -4.88
N GLN A 263 -13.10 -21.16 -5.47
CA GLN A 263 -13.69 -22.31 -4.76
C GLN A 263 -14.52 -21.92 -3.51
N GLY A 264 -15.17 -20.75 -3.55
CA GLY A 264 -16.02 -20.23 -2.46
C GLY A 264 -15.28 -19.33 -1.46
N GLU A 265 -13.97 -19.16 -1.61
CA GLU A 265 -13.13 -18.35 -0.74
C GLU A 265 -12.77 -17.02 -1.40
N ASN A 266 -12.77 -15.95 -0.60
CA ASN A 266 -12.43 -14.61 -1.09
C ASN A 266 -10.91 -14.41 -1.04
N VAL A 267 -10.35 -13.98 -2.17
CA VAL A 267 -8.95 -13.60 -2.29
C VAL A 267 -8.85 -12.23 -2.96
N ASP A 268 -8.17 -11.30 -2.31
CA ASP A 268 -7.90 -9.97 -2.84
C ASP A 268 -6.61 -9.97 -3.66
N ILE A 269 -6.67 -9.36 -4.85
CA ILE A 269 -5.55 -9.20 -5.77
C ILE A 269 -5.21 -7.72 -5.87
N GLN A 270 -3.95 -7.37 -5.60
CA GLN A 270 -3.40 -6.06 -5.89
C GLN A 270 -2.25 -6.19 -6.89
N ALA A 271 -2.46 -5.73 -8.12
CA ALA A 271 -1.43 -5.67 -9.16
C ALA A 271 -1.01 -4.21 -9.37
N ALA A 272 0.00 -3.76 -8.62
CA ALA A 272 0.48 -2.38 -8.70
C ALA A 272 1.28 -2.15 -9.99
N THR A 273 1.20 -0.94 -10.55
CA THR A 273 1.91 -0.56 -11.78
C THR A 273 2.77 0.68 -11.58
N LEU A 274 3.78 0.84 -12.43
CA LEU A 274 4.55 2.07 -12.56
C LEU A 274 4.38 2.65 -13.96
N THR A 275 4.60 3.96 -14.08
CA THR A 275 4.80 4.60 -15.39
C THR A 275 6.29 4.86 -15.59
N VAL A 276 6.90 4.17 -16.55
CA VAL A 276 8.31 4.30 -16.90
C VAL A 276 8.39 4.76 -18.34
N ASN A 277 9.02 5.91 -18.61
CA ASN A 277 9.15 6.46 -19.96
C ASN A 277 7.81 6.53 -20.74
N GLY A 278 6.72 6.84 -20.04
CA GLY A 278 5.38 6.94 -20.63
C GLY A 278 4.68 5.60 -20.93
N ILE A 279 5.28 4.47 -20.57
CA ILE A 279 4.64 3.14 -20.64
C ILE A 279 4.28 2.62 -19.24
N THR A 280 3.17 1.90 -19.15
CA THR A 280 2.74 1.21 -17.93
C THR A 280 3.47 -0.13 -17.81
N VAL A 281 4.15 -0.36 -16.68
CA VAL A 281 4.85 -1.61 -16.34
C VAL A 281 4.31 -2.17 -15.02
N LEU A 282 4.37 -3.48 -14.81
CA LEU A 282 3.93 -4.13 -13.57
C LEU A 282 5.01 -3.97 -12.49
N ASP A 283 4.61 -3.45 -11.34
CA ASP A 283 5.47 -3.17 -10.19
C ASP A 283 5.63 -4.39 -9.29
N LYS A 284 4.51 -4.90 -8.80
CA LYS A 284 4.39 -5.99 -7.86
C LYS A 284 2.97 -6.53 -7.88
N VAL A 285 2.83 -7.79 -7.46
CA VAL A 285 1.54 -8.40 -7.14
C VAL A 285 1.52 -8.75 -5.66
N VAL A 286 0.43 -8.43 -4.99
CA VAL A 286 0.16 -8.83 -3.60
C VAL A 286 -1.16 -9.58 -3.57
N ILE A 287 -1.14 -10.75 -2.95
CA ILE A 287 -2.30 -11.58 -2.67
C ILE A 287 -2.64 -11.42 -1.18
N SER A 288 -3.91 -11.29 -0.84
CA SER A 288 -4.37 -11.19 0.55
C SER A 288 -5.67 -11.97 0.74
N PHE A 289 -5.80 -12.66 1.86
CA PHE A 289 -6.92 -13.56 2.13
C PHE A 289 -6.97 -13.96 3.61
N GLY A 290 -8.16 -14.25 4.12
CA GLY A 290 -8.35 -14.51 5.55
C GLY A 290 -7.89 -13.34 6.44
N GLU A 291 -7.64 -13.60 7.72
CA GLU A 291 -7.01 -12.65 8.65
C GLU A 291 -5.49 -12.56 8.45
N SER A 292 -5.01 -12.51 7.20
CA SER A 292 -3.59 -12.35 6.89
C SER A 292 -3.13 -10.94 7.29
N ASN A 293 -2.82 -10.75 8.57
CA ASN A 293 -2.04 -9.62 9.04
C ASN A 293 -0.60 -9.88 8.58
N LYS A 294 -0.18 -9.29 7.45
CA LYS A 294 1.23 -9.27 7.07
C LYS A 294 2.02 -8.81 8.29
N ALA A 295 2.88 -9.67 8.81
CA ALA A 295 3.70 -9.21 9.91
C ALA A 295 4.81 -8.35 9.36
N THR A 296 5.05 -7.27 10.07
CA THR A 296 6.36 -6.63 10.10
C THR A 296 7.39 -7.70 10.52
N THR A 297 8.09 -8.28 9.55
CA THR A 297 9.40 -8.88 9.79
C THR A 297 10.25 -7.83 10.52
N LYS A 298 10.85 -8.23 11.64
CA LYS A 298 11.82 -7.39 12.36
C LYS A 298 13.03 -7.22 11.45
N HIS A 299 13.06 -6.17 10.64
CA HIS A 299 14.30 -5.75 10.00
C HIS A 299 15.19 -5.07 11.05
N THR A 300 16.08 -5.85 11.67
CA THR A 300 17.27 -5.30 12.30
C THR A 300 18.26 -4.93 11.22
N GLY A 301 18.28 -3.64 10.87
CA GLY A 301 19.31 -3.06 10.02
C GLY A 301 18.94 -3.00 8.54
N SER A 302 17.89 -2.26 8.20
CA SER A 302 17.84 -1.67 6.87
C SER A 302 18.27 -0.21 7.02
N ALA A 303 19.49 0.08 6.59
CA ALA A 303 19.82 1.42 6.16
C ALA A 303 18.82 1.76 5.05
N THR A 304 17.95 2.71 5.33
CA THR A 304 16.95 3.22 4.39
C THR A 304 17.66 3.75 3.16
N THR A 305 17.74 2.94 2.10
CA THR A 305 18.00 3.47 0.77
C THR A 305 16.78 4.30 0.39
N LYS A 306 16.97 5.61 0.47
CA LYS A 306 16.05 6.65 0.00
C LYS A 306 15.54 6.34 -1.39
N HIS A 307 14.34 5.78 -1.48
CA HIS A 307 13.59 5.70 -2.73
C HIS A 307 12.59 6.85 -2.76
N ASN A 308 12.86 7.81 -3.64
CA ASN A 308 11.89 8.82 -4.05
C ASN A 308 10.76 8.12 -4.80
N GLY A 309 9.73 7.66 -4.08
CA GLY A 309 8.47 7.23 -4.68
C GLY A 309 7.91 8.37 -5.54
N ALA A 310 7.62 8.10 -6.81
CA ALA A 310 7.05 9.10 -7.68
C ALA A 310 5.71 9.59 -7.09
N THR A 311 5.66 10.87 -6.74
CA THR A 311 4.46 11.60 -6.34
C THR A 311 3.33 11.38 -7.35
N ASP A 312 2.19 10.84 -6.91
CA ASP A 312 0.95 10.93 -7.68
C ASP A 312 0.62 12.41 -7.87
N ALA A 313 0.55 12.87 -9.13
CA ALA A 313 0.32 14.27 -9.45
C ALA A 313 -1.04 14.77 -8.93
N ALA A 314 -2.06 13.91 -8.88
CA ALA A 314 -3.37 14.26 -8.33
C ALA A 314 -3.31 14.40 -6.81
N LEU A 315 -2.61 13.49 -6.14
CA LEU A 315 -2.35 13.57 -4.70
C LEU A 315 -1.51 14.82 -4.35
N GLN A 316 -0.46 15.11 -5.12
CA GLN A 316 0.35 16.32 -4.91
C GLN A 316 -0.50 17.58 -5.08
N THR A 317 -1.34 17.64 -6.12
CA THR A 317 -2.25 18.76 -6.35
C THR A 317 -3.23 18.94 -5.18
N LEU A 318 -3.75 17.85 -4.63
CA LEU A 318 -4.57 17.89 -3.42
C LEU A 318 -3.80 18.45 -2.24
N VAL A 319 -2.60 17.94 -1.97
CA VAL A 319 -1.77 18.34 -0.83
C VAL A 319 -1.43 19.83 -0.91
N ASP A 320 -1.02 20.32 -2.08
CA ASP A 320 -0.73 21.74 -2.31
C ASP A 320 -1.96 22.60 -2.02
N LYS A 321 -3.14 22.14 -2.45
CA LYS A 321 -4.41 22.82 -2.19
C LYS A 321 -4.77 22.82 -0.71
N MET A 322 -4.69 21.67 -0.04
CA MET A 322 -4.93 21.55 1.41
C MET A 322 -3.96 22.42 2.21
N TRP A 323 -2.69 22.47 1.80
CA TRP A 323 -1.66 23.28 2.44
C TRP A 323 -1.92 24.78 2.32
N ALA A 324 -2.47 25.23 1.19
CA ALA A 324 -2.91 26.60 0.98
C ALA A 324 -4.23 26.93 1.72
N GLU A 325 -5.11 25.94 1.86
CA GLU A 325 -6.40 26.07 2.57
C GLU A 325 -6.24 26.01 4.10
N ASP A 326 -5.11 25.52 4.62
CA ASP A 326 -4.83 25.45 6.05
C ASP A 326 -4.47 26.82 6.65
N GLN A 327 -5.51 27.57 7.06
CA GLN A 327 -5.37 28.86 7.75
C GLN A 327 -5.04 28.71 9.25
N ASP A 328 -5.15 27.50 9.78
CA ASP A 328 -5.04 27.26 11.22
C ASP A 328 -3.66 26.74 11.64
N ARG A 329 -2.85 26.25 10.69
CA ARG A 329 -1.44 25.90 10.85
C ARG A 329 -0.64 26.93 11.68
N PRO A 330 0.28 26.50 12.56
CA PRO A 330 1.20 27.40 13.24
C PRO A 330 2.16 28.08 12.27
N THR A 331 2.43 29.36 12.52
CA THR A 331 3.55 30.05 11.88
C THR A 331 4.87 29.66 12.56
N ALA A 332 6.00 29.84 11.85
CA ALA A 332 7.33 29.58 12.41
C ALA A 332 7.68 30.44 13.65
N ALA A 333 6.95 31.54 13.88
CA ALA A 333 7.10 32.38 15.07
C ALA A 333 6.26 31.86 16.26
N GLN A 334 5.20 31.09 15.99
CA GLN A 334 4.30 30.56 17.02
C GLN A 334 4.77 29.22 17.58
N VAL A 335 5.59 28.47 16.84
CA VAL A 335 6.14 27.20 17.31
C VAL A 335 7.63 27.21 17.03
N THR A 336 8.44 27.19 18.09
CA THR A 336 9.88 26.99 18.00
C THR A 336 10.27 25.66 18.60
N MET A 337 11.19 24.97 17.93
CA MET A 337 11.64 23.65 18.32
C MET A 337 13.12 23.66 18.66
N ASN A 338 13.52 22.69 19.47
CA ASN A 338 14.90 22.33 19.74
C ASN A 338 15.07 20.84 19.45
N TRP A 339 15.56 20.51 18.26
CA TRP A 339 15.82 19.14 17.87
C TRP A 339 16.89 18.47 18.73
N GLY A 340 17.74 19.23 19.42
CA GLY A 340 18.80 18.68 20.26
C GLY A 340 19.87 17.96 19.45
N ALA A 341 20.37 16.84 19.98
CA ALA A 341 21.40 16.02 19.37
C ALA A 341 20.80 14.87 18.56
N HIS A 342 21.43 14.62 17.41
CA HIS A 342 21.21 13.44 16.59
C HIS A 342 21.62 12.17 17.36
N ILE A 343 20.79 11.12 17.30
CA ILE A 343 21.04 9.82 17.94
C ILE A 343 21.27 8.72 16.89
N SER A 344 22.21 7.82 17.17
CA SER A 344 22.50 6.64 16.35
C SER A 344 22.39 5.38 17.21
N GLY A 345 21.37 4.54 16.96
CA GLY A 345 21.10 3.32 17.74
C GLY A 345 19.80 3.38 18.54
N LYS A 346 19.54 2.37 19.39
CA LYS A 346 18.24 2.17 20.08
C LYS A 346 18.12 2.88 21.43
N SER A 347 19.06 3.76 21.77
CA SER A 347 19.13 4.40 23.08
C SER A 347 19.58 5.86 22.96
N GLY A 348 18.65 6.79 23.14
CA GLY A 348 18.94 8.19 23.40
C GLY A 348 19.12 8.48 24.89
N SER A 349 19.63 9.67 25.21
CA SER A 349 19.70 10.18 26.59
C SER A 349 18.77 11.38 26.72
N LYS A 350 18.22 11.63 27.90
CA LYS A 350 17.36 12.79 28.14
C LYS A 350 18.01 14.08 27.63
N GLN A 351 17.27 14.82 26.81
CA GLN A 351 17.68 16.11 26.26
C GLN A 351 16.76 17.23 26.75
N SER A 352 17.00 18.44 26.25
CA SER A 352 16.05 19.54 26.40
C SER A 352 14.74 19.24 25.68
N ASN A 353 13.66 19.89 26.09
CA ASN A 353 12.35 19.76 25.47
C ASN A 353 12.38 20.01 23.96
N LEU A 354 11.66 19.18 23.20
CA LEU A 354 11.54 19.28 21.75
C LEU A 354 10.85 20.58 21.33
N PHE A 355 9.73 20.92 21.98
CA PHE A 355 9.10 22.23 21.81
C PHE A 355 9.70 23.19 22.83
N SER A 356 10.47 24.16 22.35
CA SER A 356 11.13 25.17 23.19
C SER A 356 10.19 26.30 23.54
N THR A 357 9.38 26.77 22.58
CA THR A 357 8.29 27.72 22.82
C THR A 357 7.10 27.41 21.92
N VAL A 358 5.89 27.59 22.44
CA VAL A 358 4.63 27.54 21.70
C VAL A 358 3.79 28.73 22.12
N ASP A 359 3.37 29.54 21.17
CA ASP A 359 2.37 30.60 21.37
C ASP A 359 0.99 29.94 21.49
N GLU A 360 0.57 29.73 22.74
CA GLU A 360 -0.69 29.08 23.08
C GLU A 360 -1.93 29.85 22.60
N SER A 361 -1.79 31.09 22.09
CA SER A 361 -2.91 31.78 21.44
C SER A 361 -3.46 31.03 20.24
N ILE A 362 -2.64 30.18 19.60
CA ILE A 362 -3.08 29.29 18.52
C ILE A 362 -4.15 28.29 18.98
N PHE A 363 -4.14 27.90 20.27
CA PHE A 363 -5.09 26.95 20.83
C PHE A 363 -6.50 27.53 21.00
N ASN A 364 -6.68 28.85 20.81
CA ASN A 364 -8.01 29.47 20.75
C ASN A 364 -8.71 29.18 19.42
N LYS A 365 -7.98 28.75 18.38
CA LYS A 365 -8.58 28.32 17.11
C LYS A 365 -9.40 27.05 17.36
N LYS A 366 -10.58 26.98 16.76
CA LYS A 366 -11.62 26.00 17.13
C LYS A 366 -11.14 24.55 17.07
N GLN A 367 -10.40 24.18 16.02
CA GLN A 367 -9.91 22.81 15.86
C GLN A 367 -8.90 22.39 16.95
N TYR A 368 -8.01 23.28 17.39
CA TYR A 368 -7.12 23.00 18.51
C TYR A 368 -7.89 22.96 19.84
N ALA A 369 -8.77 23.93 20.09
CA ALA A 369 -9.56 23.99 21.32
C ALA A 369 -10.40 22.72 21.53
N ASP A 370 -11.10 22.28 20.47
CA ASP A 370 -11.92 21.07 20.50
C ASP A 370 -11.03 19.83 20.72
N LEU A 371 -9.89 19.71 20.02
CA LEU A 371 -8.94 18.61 20.21
C LEU A 371 -8.39 18.55 21.64
N ILE A 372 -7.87 19.67 22.15
CA ILE A 372 -7.27 19.78 23.49
C ILE A 372 -8.28 19.46 24.58
N THR A 373 -9.55 19.80 24.37
CA THR A 373 -10.61 19.46 25.32
C THR A 373 -10.78 17.95 25.45
N THR A 374 -10.58 17.17 24.38
CA THR A 374 -10.62 15.70 24.47
C THR A 374 -9.55 15.15 25.41
N TYR A 375 -8.39 15.80 25.47
CA TYR A 375 -7.28 15.43 26.35
C TYR A 375 -7.55 15.86 27.79
N THR A 376 -7.90 17.13 27.99
CA THR A 376 -8.08 17.71 29.34
C THR A 376 -9.31 17.14 30.07
N GLN A 377 -10.32 16.67 29.34
CA GLN A 377 -11.47 15.96 29.90
C GLN A 377 -11.23 14.45 30.05
N ASN A 378 -10.05 13.93 29.70
CA ASN A 378 -9.68 12.51 29.75
C ASN A 378 -10.75 11.61 29.10
N LEU A 379 -11.20 11.98 27.89
CA LEU A 379 -12.27 11.26 27.21
C LEU A 379 -11.86 9.86 26.71
N LEU A 380 -10.56 9.55 26.74
CA LEU A 380 -9.94 8.32 26.26
C LEU A 380 -8.83 7.89 27.23
N THR A 381 -8.54 6.59 27.29
CA THR A 381 -7.47 6.03 28.13
C THR A 381 -6.32 5.56 27.26
N ALA A 382 -5.09 5.95 27.60
CA ALA A 382 -3.93 5.54 26.80
C ALA A 382 -3.63 4.03 26.87
N ASP A 383 -4.04 3.33 27.93
CA ASP A 383 -3.74 1.90 28.13
C ASP A 383 -4.60 1.01 27.22
N VAL A 384 -4.00 0.50 26.14
CA VAL A 384 -4.70 -0.30 25.12
C VAL A 384 -5.20 -1.66 25.63
N CYS A 385 -4.78 -2.06 26.84
CA CYS A 385 -5.24 -3.27 27.49
C CYS A 385 -6.44 -3.03 28.42
N LYS A 386 -6.98 -1.81 28.47
CA LYS A 386 -8.25 -1.50 29.12
C LYS A 386 -9.31 -1.28 28.07
N ALA A 387 -10.49 -1.87 28.28
CA ALA A 387 -11.61 -1.65 27.38
C ALA A 387 -12.06 -0.20 27.46
N GLU A 388 -12.26 0.43 26.31
CA GLU A 388 -12.72 1.81 26.25
C GLU A 388 -14.15 1.92 26.76
N PRO A 389 -14.48 2.97 27.54
CA PRO A 389 -15.87 3.28 27.87
C PRO A 389 -16.72 3.39 26.61
N ALA A 390 -17.98 2.97 26.70
CA ALA A 390 -18.89 3.03 25.54
C ALA A 390 -18.95 4.44 24.94
N MET A 391 -18.80 4.54 23.62
CA MET A 391 -18.90 5.79 22.85
C MET A 391 -20.34 6.34 22.88
N SER A 392 -20.72 6.94 24.00
CA SER A 392 -22.09 7.35 24.33
C SER A 392 -22.10 8.65 25.16
N GLY A 393 -23.30 9.23 25.35
CA GLY A 393 -23.48 10.42 26.19
C GLY A 393 -22.61 11.61 25.77
N PHE A 394 -22.07 12.31 26.78
CA PHE A 394 -21.20 13.47 26.58
C PHE A 394 -19.96 13.15 25.74
N ARG A 395 -19.32 11.99 25.96
CA ARG A 395 -18.14 11.56 25.20
C ARG A 395 -18.44 11.50 23.69
N LYS A 396 -19.53 10.83 23.30
CA LYS A 396 -19.93 10.77 21.88
C LYS A 396 -20.28 12.15 21.34
N GLN A 397 -21.05 12.94 22.09
CA GLN A 397 -21.43 14.28 21.68
C GLN A 397 -20.20 15.16 21.42
N TYR A 398 -19.19 15.05 22.27
CA TYR A 398 -17.98 15.85 22.16
C TYR A 398 -17.09 15.39 21.00
N PHE A 399 -16.88 14.08 20.82
CA PHE A 399 -16.17 13.57 19.64
C PHE A 399 -16.90 13.89 18.33
N GLN A 400 -18.24 13.89 18.33
CA GLN A 400 -19.02 14.34 17.19
C GLN A 400 -18.75 15.82 16.87
N GLN A 401 -18.65 16.69 17.88
CA GLN A 401 -18.29 18.10 17.70
C GLN A 401 -16.88 18.27 17.10
N VAL A 402 -15.89 17.53 17.60
CA VAL A 402 -14.51 17.56 17.06
C VAL A 402 -14.51 17.10 15.60
N PHE A 403 -15.17 15.96 15.33
CA PHE A 403 -15.30 15.39 14.00
C PHE A 403 -16.00 16.34 13.01
N ASP A 404 -17.09 16.99 13.44
CA ASP A 404 -17.80 17.97 12.63
C ASP A 404 -16.95 19.21 12.37
N THR A 405 -16.13 19.62 13.34
CA THR A 405 -15.20 20.74 13.20
C THR A 405 -14.13 20.44 12.16
N PHE A 406 -13.51 19.26 12.19
CA PHE A 406 -12.46 18.89 11.25
C PHE A 406 -13.03 18.70 9.84
N THR A 407 -14.20 18.06 9.73
CA THR A 407 -14.85 17.78 8.44
C THR A 407 -15.53 19.00 7.80
N ALA A 408 -15.71 20.10 8.54
CA ALA A 408 -16.24 21.37 8.01
C ALA A 408 -15.16 22.26 7.37
N THR A 409 -13.89 21.87 7.45
CA THR A 409 -12.78 22.68 6.91
C THR A 409 -12.75 22.65 5.37
N PRO A 410 -12.26 23.72 4.71
CA PRO A 410 -12.07 23.73 3.26
C PRO A 410 -11.14 22.61 2.78
N MET A 411 -10.07 22.35 3.53
CA MET A 411 -9.12 21.27 3.24
C MET A 411 -9.77 19.88 3.28
N PHE A 412 -10.68 19.62 4.24
CA PHE A 412 -11.41 18.36 4.26
C PHE A 412 -12.40 18.27 3.09
N THR A 413 -12.99 19.39 2.67
CA THR A 413 -13.80 19.43 1.46
C THR A 413 -12.98 19.04 0.22
N SER A 414 -11.74 19.54 0.11
CA SER A 414 -10.80 19.14 -0.93
C SER A 414 -10.42 17.66 -0.86
N ALA A 415 -10.14 17.15 0.34
CA ALA A 415 -9.86 15.73 0.57
C ALA A 415 -11.03 14.83 0.17
N PHE A 416 -12.26 15.21 0.52
CA PHE A 416 -13.47 14.48 0.14
C PHE A 416 -13.69 14.51 -1.38
N ALA A 417 -13.48 15.65 -2.03
CA ALA A 417 -13.56 15.78 -3.49
C ALA A 417 -12.51 14.91 -4.20
N TYR A 418 -11.31 14.78 -3.63
CA TYR A 418 -10.30 13.85 -4.14
C TYR A 418 -10.77 12.39 -4.04
N LEU A 419 -11.29 11.98 -2.88
CA LEU A 419 -11.84 10.64 -2.68
C LEU A 419 -13.01 10.35 -3.65
N GLN A 420 -13.83 11.34 -3.98
CA GLN A 420 -14.83 11.24 -5.04
C GLN A 420 -14.20 11.02 -6.41
N SER A 421 -13.14 11.78 -6.73
CA SER A 421 -12.48 11.69 -8.05
C SER A 421 -11.84 10.33 -8.33
N ILE A 422 -11.38 9.64 -7.28
CA ILE A 422 -10.86 8.27 -7.35
C ILE A 422 -11.93 7.21 -7.13
N ASN A 423 -13.21 7.59 -7.14
CA ASN A 423 -14.37 6.70 -6.95
C ASN A 423 -14.31 5.88 -5.65
N TYR A 424 -13.81 6.44 -4.55
CA TYR A 424 -13.86 5.76 -3.27
C TYR A 424 -15.31 5.49 -2.85
N LYS A 425 -15.57 4.33 -2.23
CA LYS A 425 -16.93 3.90 -1.83
C LYS A 425 -17.61 4.90 -0.88
N GLU A 426 -18.94 4.93 -0.91
CA GLU A 426 -19.78 5.76 -0.03
C GLU A 426 -19.56 7.29 -0.15
N THR A 427 -18.88 7.76 -1.20
CA THR A 427 -18.61 9.19 -1.45
C THR A 427 -19.73 9.92 -2.21
N SER A 428 -20.92 9.30 -2.34
CA SER A 428 -22.10 9.90 -2.98
C SER A 428 -22.58 11.19 -2.30
N SER A 429 -22.36 11.32 -1.00
CA SER A 429 -22.55 12.56 -0.25
C SER A 429 -21.62 12.60 0.95
N LEU A 430 -21.24 13.80 1.39
CA LEU A 430 -20.38 13.97 2.57
C LEU A 430 -21.02 13.36 3.83
N ALA A 431 -22.34 13.46 3.98
CA ALA A 431 -23.06 12.88 5.12
C ALA A 431 -22.97 11.34 5.13
N ASN A 432 -23.13 10.70 3.97
CA ASN A 432 -23.00 9.26 3.85
C ASN A 432 -21.56 8.81 4.15
N PHE A 433 -20.58 9.46 3.53
CA PHE A 433 -19.17 9.17 3.76
C PHE A 433 -18.76 9.33 5.24
N LYS A 434 -19.18 10.43 5.87
CA LYS A 434 -18.92 10.70 7.29
C LYS A 434 -19.43 9.56 8.18
N THR A 435 -20.63 9.05 7.91
CA THR A 435 -21.28 8.06 8.77
C THR A 435 -20.85 6.62 8.48
N LYS A 436 -20.64 6.27 7.20
CA LYS A 436 -20.39 4.89 6.76
C LYS A 436 -18.91 4.53 6.67
N VAL A 437 -18.04 5.51 6.47
CA VAL A 437 -16.60 5.28 6.28
C VAL A 437 -15.81 6.00 7.35
N LEU A 438 -15.93 7.33 7.41
CA LEU A 438 -14.99 8.13 8.18
C LEU A 438 -15.14 7.95 9.69
N TRP A 439 -16.38 7.84 10.18
CA TRP A 439 -16.62 7.60 11.60
C TRP A 439 -16.11 6.23 12.05
N PRO A 440 -16.46 5.09 11.40
CA PRO A 440 -15.85 3.80 11.71
C PRO A 440 -14.32 3.81 11.59
N LEU A 441 -13.78 4.46 10.56
CA LEU A 441 -12.33 4.54 10.34
C LEU A 441 -11.60 5.11 11.55
N TRP A 442 -12.08 6.23 12.10
CA TRP A 442 -11.41 6.92 13.19
C TRP A 442 -11.86 6.49 14.59
N PHE A 443 -13.13 6.15 14.78
CA PHE A 443 -13.74 5.91 16.09
C PHE A 443 -14.25 4.49 16.31
N GLY A 444 -14.22 3.64 15.28
CA GLY A 444 -14.43 2.22 15.48
C GLY A 444 -13.34 1.66 16.39
N THR A 445 -13.73 0.74 17.28
CA THR A 445 -12.86 0.21 18.31
C THR A 445 -12.37 -1.18 17.98
N TYR A 446 -11.13 -1.48 18.38
CA TYR A 446 -10.49 -2.76 18.17
C TYR A 446 -9.55 -3.12 19.32
N SER A 447 -9.11 -4.38 19.38
CA SER A 447 -8.28 -4.90 20.47
C SER A 447 -6.81 -4.98 20.06
N ARG A 448 -5.92 -4.41 20.89
CA ARG A 448 -4.46 -4.59 20.80
C ARG A 448 -3.88 -5.55 21.86
N CYS A 449 -4.69 -6.00 22.82
CA CYS A 449 -4.27 -6.85 23.96
C CYS A 449 -5.05 -8.17 24.13
N LYS A 450 -5.62 -8.72 23.05
CA LYS A 450 -6.42 -9.96 23.07
C LYS A 450 -7.61 -9.89 24.04
N GLY A 451 -8.64 -9.12 23.69
CA GLY A 451 -9.91 -9.09 24.42
C GLY A 451 -10.51 -7.70 24.52
N PRO A 452 -9.91 -6.77 25.30
CA PRO A 452 -10.45 -5.43 25.46
C PRO A 452 -10.37 -4.64 24.15
N LEU A 453 -11.51 -4.07 23.73
CA LEU A 453 -11.56 -3.06 22.67
C LEU A 453 -11.08 -1.73 23.26
N GLY A 454 -9.75 -1.59 23.35
CA GLY A 454 -9.07 -0.48 24.02
C GLY A 454 -8.34 0.47 23.07
N SER A 455 -8.68 0.45 21.79
CA SER A 455 -7.96 1.19 20.75
C SER A 455 -8.89 1.61 19.62
N SER A 456 -8.57 2.72 18.97
CA SER A 456 -9.23 3.26 17.79
C SER A 456 -8.22 4.06 16.95
N GLY A 457 -8.58 4.39 15.70
CA GLY A 457 -7.70 5.20 14.85
C GLY A 457 -7.42 6.58 15.47
N TRP A 458 -8.42 7.17 16.12
CA TRP A 458 -8.30 8.44 16.83
C TRP A 458 -7.34 8.33 18.02
N GLU A 459 -7.46 7.27 18.82
CA GLU A 459 -6.58 7.04 19.95
C GLU A 459 -5.13 6.86 19.49
N HIS A 460 -4.91 6.04 18.48
CA HIS A 460 -3.58 5.75 17.97
C HIS A 460 -2.84 6.99 17.44
N VAL A 461 -3.54 7.89 16.75
CA VAL A 461 -2.94 9.07 16.12
C VAL A 461 -2.94 10.27 17.06
N PHE A 462 -4.11 10.70 17.53
CA PHE A 462 -4.30 11.98 18.21
C PHE A 462 -4.18 11.90 19.73
N SER A 463 -4.77 10.90 20.37
CA SER A 463 -4.73 10.81 21.85
C SER A 463 -3.44 10.22 22.38
N GLY A 464 -2.87 9.30 21.62
CA GLY A 464 -1.79 8.43 22.01
C GLY A 464 -2.25 7.19 22.80
N GLU A 465 -1.47 6.12 22.66
CA GLU A 465 -1.70 4.79 23.20
C GLU A 465 -0.40 4.21 23.78
N ILE A 466 -0.52 3.50 24.90
CA ILE A 466 0.56 2.80 25.62
C ILE A 466 0.20 1.33 25.73
N LYS A 467 1.16 0.47 25.38
CA LYS A 467 1.07 -0.98 25.49
C LYS A 467 2.24 -1.51 26.31
N GLY A 468 1.96 -1.90 27.55
CA GLY A 468 3.00 -2.29 28.50
C GLY A 468 3.97 -1.13 28.74
N ASN A 469 5.24 -1.30 28.37
CA ASN A 469 6.27 -0.28 28.55
C ASN A 469 6.58 0.50 27.25
N GLY A 470 5.77 0.35 26.20
CA GLY A 470 5.95 1.02 24.92
C GLY A 470 4.81 1.99 24.62
N VAL A 471 5.13 3.12 23.99
CA VAL A 471 4.12 3.96 23.32
C VAL A 471 3.82 3.31 21.97
N ASP A 472 2.58 2.85 21.79
CA ASP A 472 2.17 2.11 20.60
C ASP A 472 1.76 3.06 19.46
N GLY A 473 1.03 4.13 19.79
CA GLY A 473 0.64 5.18 18.86
C GLY A 473 0.71 6.53 19.54
N GLN A 474 1.24 7.56 18.86
CA GLN A 474 1.16 8.97 19.24
C GLN A 474 1.81 9.75 18.09
N HIS A 475 1.01 10.50 17.34
CA HIS A 475 1.43 11.12 16.07
C HIS A 475 0.84 12.53 15.88
N ASP A 476 0.45 13.19 16.96
CA ASP A 476 -0.03 14.58 16.97
C ASP A 476 0.88 15.47 17.81
N TRP A 477 1.40 16.53 17.21
CA TRP A 477 2.29 17.45 17.91
C TRP A 477 1.59 18.21 19.04
N THR A 478 0.27 18.45 18.92
CA THR A 478 -0.50 19.17 19.94
C THR A 478 -0.54 18.36 21.22
N ARG A 479 -0.86 17.06 21.12
CA ARG A 479 -0.82 16.13 22.26
C ARG A 479 0.57 16.02 22.84
N TYR A 480 1.58 15.87 22.00
CA TYR A 480 2.96 15.80 22.47
C TYR A 480 3.32 17.04 23.30
N TYR A 481 3.03 18.23 22.79
CA TYR A 481 3.31 19.47 23.50
C TYR A 481 2.58 19.57 24.84
N MET A 482 1.29 19.22 24.88
CA MET A 482 0.51 19.24 26.12
C MET A 482 1.08 18.30 27.19
N GLU A 483 1.49 17.10 26.79
CA GLU A 483 2.14 16.13 27.68
C GLU A 483 3.56 16.57 28.08
N GLN A 484 4.30 17.19 27.17
CA GLN A 484 5.62 17.77 27.46
C GLN A 484 5.51 18.90 28.48
N LYS A 485 4.51 19.78 28.34
CA LYS A 485 4.23 20.87 29.28
C LYS A 485 3.80 20.34 30.66
N ALA A 486 3.18 19.17 30.70
CA ALA A 486 2.81 18.48 31.94
C ALA A 486 3.95 17.63 32.53
N ASP A 487 5.18 17.73 32.02
CA ASP A 487 6.34 16.90 32.41
C ASP A 487 6.14 15.39 32.26
N HIS A 488 5.23 14.97 31.37
CA HIS A 488 5.00 13.56 31.05
C HIS A 488 5.87 13.05 29.90
N MET A 489 6.51 13.95 29.14
CA MET A 489 7.40 13.59 28.02
C MET A 489 8.87 13.74 28.39
N VAL A 490 9.68 12.76 28.00
CA VAL A 490 11.14 12.84 28.03
C VAL A 490 11.65 12.72 26.60
N TYR A 491 12.09 13.83 26.01
CA TYR A 491 12.71 13.82 24.68
C TYR A 491 14.15 13.30 24.75
N GLU A 492 14.53 12.41 23.84
CA GLU A 492 15.81 11.69 23.89
C GLU A 492 16.72 11.96 22.67
N GLY A 493 16.22 12.68 21.67
CA GLY A 493 16.94 13.08 20.47
C GLY A 493 16.30 12.60 19.17
N TYR A 494 16.82 13.09 18.04
CA TYR A 494 16.28 12.81 16.71
C TYR A 494 17.15 11.86 15.89
N TYR A 495 16.52 11.12 14.99
CA TYR A 495 17.18 10.36 13.93
C TYR A 495 17.25 11.19 12.64
N SER A 496 16.15 11.85 12.27
CA SER A 496 16.06 12.71 11.10
C SER A 496 14.98 13.76 11.31
N HIS A 497 15.10 14.91 10.65
CA HIS A 497 14.03 15.91 10.59
C HIS A 497 14.18 16.77 9.34
N ASP A 498 13.07 17.37 8.91
CA ASP A 498 13.03 18.36 7.83
C ASP A 498 12.50 19.67 8.39
N GLU A 499 13.44 20.58 8.64
CA GLU A 499 13.20 21.86 9.32
C GLU A 499 12.33 21.68 10.58
N ASN A 500 11.24 22.46 10.71
CA ASN A 500 10.22 22.33 11.74
C ASN A 500 8.89 21.86 11.12
N LEU A 501 8.96 21.07 10.05
CA LEU A 501 7.78 20.49 9.40
C LEU A 501 7.49 19.09 9.92
N ILE A 502 8.52 18.26 10.05
CA ILE A 502 8.42 16.84 10.40
C ILE A 502 9.73 16.33 10.98
N GLY A 503 9.68 15.29 11.81
CA GLY A 503 10.87 14.52 12.14
C GLY A 503 10.59 13.15 12.71
N THR A 504 11.64 12.35 12.75
CA THR A 504 11.70 11.00 13.33
C THR A 504 12.65 11.04 14.53
N PHE A 505 12.14 10.71 15.71
CA PHE A 505 12.85 10.87 16.99
C PHE A 505 12.41 9.85 18.04
N GLN A 506 13.15 9.83 19.15
CA GLN A 506 12.92 8.97 20.30
C GLN A 506 12.45 9.79 21.51
N TYR A 507 11.50 9.26 22.28
CA TYR A 507 11.04 9.86 23.52
C TYR A 507 10.40 8.83 24.45
N GLN A 508 10.15 9.22 25.70
CA GLN A 508 9.30 8.49 26.62
C GLN A 508 8.04 9.31 26.93
N TRP A 509 6.92 8.62 27.12
CA TRP A 509 5.68 9.19 27.62
C TRP A 509 5.22 8.42 28.86
N ASN A 510 5.14 9.08 30.02
CA ASN A 510 4.82 8.45 31.30
C ASN A 510 5.71 7.22 31.61
N GLY A 511 6.99 7.29 31.21
CA GLY A 511 7.97 6.21 31.38
C GLY A 511 7.87 5.07 30.35
N ALA A 512 6.88 5.08 29.46
CA ALA A 512 6.81 4.16 28.33
C ALA A 512 7.66 4.69 27.17
N THR A 513 8.48 3.84 26.55
CA THR A 513 9.40 4.25 25.48
C THR A 513 8.73 4.22 24.12
N LYS A 514 8.90 5.29 23.33
CA LYS A 514 8.70 5.27 21.88
C LYS A 514 10.06 5.24 21.19
N PRO A 515 10.55 4.06 20.75
CA PRO A 515 11.91 3.91 20.24
C PRO A 515 12.13 4.67 18.93
N THR A 516 11.09 4.75 18.11
CA THR A 516 11.06 5.53 16.86
C THR A 516 9.64 6.03 16.67
N GLY A 517 9.49 7.34 16.55
CA GLY A 517 8.21 7.98 16.31
C GLY A 517 8.40 9.29 15.57
N GLY A 518 7.33 9.79 14.99
CA GLY A 518 7.35 11.05 14.27
C GLY A 518 5.94 11.57 14.06
N PHE A 519 5.86 12.87 13.83
CA PHE A 519 4.62 13.58 13.51
C PHE A 519 4.94 14.85 12.74
N PHE A 520 3.94 15.40 12.06
CA PHE A 520 4.04 16.77 11.58
C PHE A 520 4.10 17.72 12.76
N THR A 521 4.99 18.69 12.71
CA THR A 521 5.19 19.69 13.77
C THR A 521 4.69 21.07 13.39
N GLY A 522 4.29 21.22 12.12
CA GLY A 522 3.88 22.48 11.52
C GLY A 522 2.58 22.34 10.74
N THR A 523 1.58 21.63 11.25
CA THR A 523 0.27 21.43 10.60
C THR A 523 -0.87 21.70 11.59
N SER A 524 -2.08 21.92 11.06
CA SER A 524 -3.30 21.90 11.87
C SER A 524 -3.81 20.48 12.12
N PRO A 525 -4.57 20.23 13.22
CA PRO A 525 -5.20 18.93 13.45
C PRO A 525 -6.08 18.45 12.31
N ALA A 526 -6.81 19.36 11.65
CA ALA A 526 -7.62 19.02 10.49
C ALA A 526 -6.78 18.64 9.27
N PHE A 527 -5.61 19.24 9.07
CA PHE A 527 -4.68 18.83 8.01
C PHE A 527 -4.27 17.37 8.18
N ASP A 528 -3.78 17.02 9.36
CA ASP A 528 -3.32 15.68 9.71
C ASP A 528 -4.46 14.67 9.55
N PHE A 529 -5.64 14.99 10.10
CA PHE A 529 -6.85 14.19 9.96
C PHE A 529 -7.22 13.96 8.49
N SER A 530 -7.21 15.01 7.67
CA SER A 530 -7.55 14.95 6.24
C SER A 530 -6.54 14.11 5.45
N ILE A 531 -5.24 14.36 5.60
CA ILE A 531 -4.23 13.67 4.79
C ILE A 531 -4.08 12.21 5.19
N PHE A 532 -4.14 11.90 6.49
CA PHE A 532 -4.14 10.52 6.97
C PHE A 532 -5.39 9.77 6.52
N THR A 533 -6.56 10.43 6.49
CA THR A 533 -7.78 9.85 5.90
C THR A 533 -7.57 9.51 4.43
N VAL A 534 -7.11 10.47 3.62
CA VAL A 534 -6.93 10.26 2.17
C VAL A 534 -5.93 9.15 1.91
N CYS A 535 -4.79 9.18 2.59
CA CYS A 535 -3.75 8.18 2.42
C CYS A 535 -4.18 6.79 2.85
N THR A 536 -4.90 6.69 3.97
CA THR A 536 -5.43 5.40 4.44
C THR A 536 -6.48 4.83 3.50
N LEU A 537 -7.33 5.67 2.91
CA LEU A 537 -8.42 5.19 2.05
C LEU A 537 -7.97 4.96 0.59
N ALA A 538 -7.05 5.77 0.08
CA ALA A 538 -6.50 5.60 -1.26
C ALA A 538 -5.38 4.53 -1.31
N HIS A 539 -4.64 4.32 -0.21
CA HIS A 539 -3.42 3.51 -0.18
C HIS A 539 -3.26 2.65 1.11
N GLY A 540 -4.34 2.36 1.85
CA GLY A 540 -4.25 1.56 3.10
C GLY A 540 -3.65 0.15 2.93
N ASN A 541 -3.29 -0.47 4.06
CA ASN A 541 -2.64 -1.79 4.17
C ASN A 541 -1.16 -1.82 3.74
N GLY A 542 -0.40 -0.80 4.14
CA GLY A 542 1.05 -0.76 3.98
C GLY A 542 1.56 -0.24 2.64
N ALA A 543 0.69 0.33 1.80
CA ALA A 543 1.15 1.18 0.69
C ALA A 543 1.37 2.61 1.19
N ASN A 544 2.55 3.15 0.86
CA ASN A 544 2.98 4.46 1.31
C ASN A 544 2.42 5.55 0.40
N CYS A 545 1.87 6.58 1.01
CA CYS A 545 1.49 7.82 0.36
C CYS A 545 2.74 8.68 0.18
N HIS A 546 3.08 9.11 -1.03
CA HIS A 546 4.24 9.96 -1.26
C HIS A 546 3.80 11.32 -1.82
N PHE A 547 4.17 12.39 -1.11
CA PHE A 547 3.92 13.77 -1.53
C PHE A 547 5.00 14.71 -1.01
N LYS A 548 4.96 15.96 -1.44
CA LYS A 548 5.83 17.01 -0.94
C LYS A 548 5.02 18.08 -0.22
N VAL A 549 5.61 18.62 0.85
CA VAL A 549 5.11 19.83 1.52
C VAL A 549 6.30 20.77 1.66
N ASN A 550 6.17 22.01 1.16
CA ASN A 550 7.28 22.96 1.10
C ASN A 550 8.57 22.36 0.49
N ASN A 551 8.42 21.54 -0.57
CA ASN A 551 9.49 20.77 -1.21
C ASN A 551 10.14 19.65 -0.39
N PHE A 552 9.76 19.46 0.88
CA PHE A 552 10.20 18.32 1.67
C PHE A 552 9.42 17.07 1.28
N PRO A 553 10.10 15.97 0.92
CA PRO A 553 9.44 14.71 0.61
C PRO A 553 8.88 14.08 1.89
N ILE A 554 7.58 13.83 1.87
CA ILE A 554 6.83 13.21 2.95
C ILE A 554 6.32 11.87 2.49
N THR A 555 6.46 10.88 3.36
CA THR A 555 5.79 9.60 3.25
C THR A 555 4.73 9.50 4.35
N VAL A 556 3.50 9.12 4.01
CA VAL A 556 2.49 8.71 5.00
C VAL A 556 2.33 7.21 4.93
N VAL A 557 2.63 6.54 6.04
CA VAL A 557 2.43 5.10 6.22
C VAL A 557 1.07 4.90 6.88
N SER A 558 0.27 3.94 6.40
CA SER A 558 -1.04 3.65 6.98
C SER A 558 -1.45 2.17 6.90
N TYR A 559 -2.17 1.72 7.92
CA TYR A 559 -2.68 0.35 8.05
C TYR A 559 -4.14 0.39 8.49
N THR A 560 -4.95 -0.53 7.96
CA THR A 560 -6.34 -0.71 8.39
C THR A 560 -6.54 -2.10 8.97
N GLN A 561 -7.64 -2.27 9.70
CA GLN A 561 -8.09 -3.57 10.19
C GLN A 561 -9.61 -3.60 10.35
N ALA A 562 -10.18 -4.78 10.56
CA ALA A 562 -11.56 -4.89 10.98
C ALA A 562 -11.75 -4.26 12.37
N CYS A 563 -12.81 -3.47 12.53
CA CYS A 563 -13.23 -2.98 13.83
C CYS A 563 -13.79 -4.15 14.65
N GLY A 564 -13.31 -4.32 15.88
CA GLY A 564 -13.78 -5.37 16.80
C GLY A 564 -15.19 -5.13 17.34
N ASP A 565 -15.70 -3.90 17.24
CA ASP A 565 -17.10 -3.56 17.54
C ASP A 565 -18.07 -3.82 16.37
N GLY A 566 -17.56 -4.31 15.22
CA GLY A 566 -18.36 -4.59 14.03
C GLY A 566 -18.80 -3.35 13.25
N SER A 567 -18.26 -2.17 13.54
CA SER A 567 -18.62 -0.92 12.85
C SER A 567 -18.05 -0.81 11.42
N GLY A 568 -17.15 -1.71 11.03
CA GLY A 568 -16.60 -1.79 9.68
C GLY A 568 -15.07 -1.88 9.68
N THR A 569 -14.42 -0.99 8.93
CA THR A 569 -12.97 -0.89 8.81
C THR A 569 -12.46 0.26 9.67
N CYS A 570 -11.43 -0.03 10.47
CA CYS A 570 -10.77 0.89 11.39
C CYS A 570 -9.38 1.25 10.86
N LEU A 571 -8.95 2.49 11.08
CA LEU A 571 -7.55 2.89 10.97
C LEU A 571 -6.80 2.24 12.14
N ALA A 572 -5.86 1.36 11.81
CA ALA A 572 -4.99 0.74 12.79
C ALA A 572 -3.87 1.72 13.14
N THR A 573 -3.18 2.22 12.13
CA THR A 573 -2.04 3.12 12.29
C THR A 573 -1.98 4.08 11.11
N SER A 574 -1.65 5.35 11.37
CA SER A 574 -1.24 6.28 10.32
C SER A 574 -0.27 7.31 10.89
N TYR A 575 0.84 7.52 10.20
CA TYR A 575 1.84 8.51 10.59
C TYR A 575 2.65 9.00 9.41
N PRO A 576 3.21 10.22 9.50
CA PRO A 576 4.11 10.74 8.50
C PRO A 576 5.56 10.42 8.88
N GLU A 577 6.40 10.23 7.88
CA GLU A 577 7.86 10.13 8.00
C GLU A 577 8.53 10.95 6.89
N ASN A 578 9.69 11.50 7.21
CA ASN A 578 10.54 12.18 6.24
C ASN A 578 11.41 11.18 5.48
N GLN A 579 11.65 11.45 4.19
CA GLN A 579 12.46 10.58 3.32
C GLN A 579 13.97 10.82 3.46
#